data_AF-A0A7K4L0Y1-F1
#
_entry.id   AF-A0A7K4L0Y1-F1
#
_cell.length_a   1.000
_cell.length_b   1.000
_cell.length_c   1.000
_cell.angle_alpha   90.00
_cell.angle_beta   90.00
_cell.angle_gamma   90.00
#
_symmetry.space_group_name_H-M   'P 1'
#
loop_
_entity.id
_entity.type
_entity.pdbx_description
1 polymer ?
#
loop_
_entity_poly.entity_id
_entity_poly.type
_entity_poly.pdbx_seq_one_letter_code
_entity_poly.pdbx_strand_id
1 'polypeptide(L)'
;FCGECLQPCLQVPSPLCPLCRMPFDPKKVEKASNVEKQLSSYKAPCRGCSKKVTLAKMRSHVSSCAKVQEQMANCPKFVPVVPTSQPIP
;
A
#
# COMPACT_ATOMS: atom_id res chain seq x y z
N PHE A 1 -0.21 7.98 -6.22
CA PHE A 1 0.42 6.65 -6.30
C PHE A 1 1.70 6.67 -5.47
N CYS A 2 2.13 5.52 -4.93
CA CYS A 2 3.47 5.42 -4.33
C CYS A 2 4.55 5.37 -5.44
N GLY A 3 5.81 5.70 -5.13
CA GLY A 3 6.89 5.72 -6.12
C GLY A 3 7.07 4.36 -6.81
N GLU A 4 7.19 3.29 -6.01
CA GLU A 4 7.30 1.91 -6.51
C GLU A 4 6.08 1.47 -7.33
N CYS A 5 4.90 1.96 -6.95
CA CYS A 5 3.64 1.66 -7.63
C CYS A 5 3.55 2.33 -9.01
N LEU A 6 4.16 3.50 -9.17
CA LEU A 6 4.11 4.31 -10.40
C LEU A 6 5.29 4.00 -11.33
N GLN A 7 6.43 3.58 -10.80
CA GLN A 7 7.66 3.32 -11.55
C GLN A 7 7.47 2.42 -12.79
N PRO A 8 6.69 1.33 -12.77
CA PRO A 8 6.46 0.51 -13.97
C PRO A 8 5.84 1.30 -15.11
N CYS A 9 4.94 2.25 -14.79
CA CYS A 9 4.30 3.09 -15.80
C CYS A 9 5.28 4.11 -16.39
N LEU A 10 6.30 4.55 -15.66
CA LEU A 10 7.25 5.56 -16.14
C LEU A 10 8.32 5.00 -17.09
N GLN A 11 8.49 3.67 -17.13
CA GLN A 11 9.53 3.00 -17.92
C GLN A 11 9.08 2.62 -19.33
N VAL A 12 7.80 2.79 -19.68
CA VAL A 12 7.28 2.43 -21.00
C VAL A 12 7.21 3.66 -21.92
N PRO A 13 7.38 3.48 -23.24
CA PRO A 13 7.06 4.52 -24.21
C PRO A 13 5.58 4.93 -24.09
N SER A 14 5.31 6.24 -24.07
CA SER A 14 3.96 6.82 -23.95
C SER A 14 3.15 6.27 -22.77
N PRO A 15 3.48 6.68 -21.53
CA PRO A 15 2.87 6.09 -20.35
C PRO A 15 1.41 6.51 -20.20
N LEU A 16 0.57 5.57 -19.76
CA LEU A 16 -0.86 5.77 -19.53
C LEU A 16 -1.16 5.79 -18.03
N CYS A 17 -2.04 6.69 -17.60
CA CYS A 17 -2.48 6.75 -16.21
C CYS A 17 -3.14 5.42 -15.81
N PRO A 18 -2.73 4.76 -14.70
CA PRO A 18 -3.32 3.49 -14.28
C PRO A 18 -4.82 3.55 -13.97
N LEU A 19 -5.34 4.75 -13.66
CA LEU A 19 -6.73 4.96 -13.29
C LEU A 19 -7.60 5.30 -14.51
N CYS A 20 -7.26 6.36 -15.25
CA CYS A 20 -8.09 6.87 -16.34
C CYS A 20 -7.61 6.47 -17.74
N ARG A 21 -6.49 5.74 -17.85
CA ARG A 21 -5.87 5.30 -19.12
C ARG A 21 -5.45 6.42 -20.07
N MET A 22 -5.54 7.68 -19.66
CA MET A 22 -5.09 8.82 -20.46
C MET A 22 -3.55 8.86 -20.51
N PRO A 23 -2.96 9.18 -21.69
CA PRO A 23 -1.53 9.45 -21.79
C PRO A 23 -1.11 10.59 -20.87
N PHE A 24 0.07 10.48 -20.28
CA PHE A 24 0.67 11.56 -19.51
C PHE A 24 2.16 11.71 -19.83
N ASP A 25 2.72 12.87 -19.48
CA ASP A 25 4.14 13.12 -19.62
C ASP A 25 4.87 12.68 -18.34
N PRO A 26 5.77 11.69 -18.38
CA PRO A 26 6.50 11.25 -17.20
C PRO A 26 7.36 12.36 -16.58
N LYS A 27 7.75 13.39 -17.34
CA LYS A 27 8.50 14.55 -16.83
C LYS A 27 7.63 15.53 -16.03
N LYS A 28 6.30 15.45 -16.16
CA LYS A 28 5.34 16.28 -15.41
C LYS A 28 4.84 15.59 -14.14
N VAL A 29 5.38 14.41 -13.83
CA VAL A 29 5.03 13.67 -12.62
C VAL A 29 5.72 14.33 -11.43
N GLU A 30 4.93 15.07 -10.66
CA GLU A 30 5.41 15.77 -9.48
C GLU A 30 5.00 15.07 -8.19
N LYS A 31 5.83 15.28 -7.16
CA LYS A 31 5.61 14.76 -5.83
C LYS A 31 4.43 15.47 -5.16
N ALA A 32 3.40 14.72 -4.77
CA ALA A 32 2.20 15.23 -4.10
C ALA A 32 2.48 15.65 -2.64
N SER A 33 3.20 16.76 -2.48
CA SER A 33 3.71 17.25 -1.19
C SER A 33 2.61 17.56 -0.17
N ASN A 34 1.42 17.98 -0.64
CA ASN A 34 0.25 18.18 0.21
C ASN A 34 -0.23 16.86 0.84
N VAL A 35 -0.31 15.79 0.06
CA VAL A 35 -0.73 14.46 0.52
C VAL A 35 0.27 13.90 1.54
N GLU A 36 1.57 14.05 1.31
CA GLU A 36 2.59 13.61 2.28
C GLU A 36 2.53 14.37 3.60
N LYS A 37 2.29 15.69 3.54
CA LYS A 37 2.07 16.49 4.75
C LYS A 37 0.84 15.99 5.51
N GLN A 38 -0.27 15.71 4.81
CA GLN A 38 -1.46 15.13 5.44
C GLN A 38 -1.19 13.75 6.07
N LEU A 39 -0.44 12.87 5.40
CA LEU A 39 -0.03 11.58 5.95
C LEU A 39 0.83 11.71 7.22
N SER A 40 1.66 12.75 7.27
CA SER A 40 2.58 13.00 8.37
C SER A 40 1.90 13.65 9.58
N SER A 41 0.86 14.46 9.36
CA SER A 41 0.14 15.18 10.42
C SER A 41 -1.06 14.39 10.96
N TYR A 42 -1.77 13.67 10.10
CA TYR A 42 -2.99 12.96 10.49
C TYR A 42 -2.67 11.73 11.33
N LYS A 43 -3.26 11.67 12.53
CA LYS A 43 -3.13 10.56 13.47
C LYS A 43 -4.40 9.72 13.47
N ALA A 44 -4.24 8.40 13.37
CA ALA A 44 -5.31 7.42 13.47
C ALA A 44 -4.98 6.39 14.57
N PRO A 45 -6.00 5.81 15.24
CA PRO A 45 -5.77 4.72 16.18
C PRO A 45 -5.33 3.44 15.45
N CYS A 46 -4.34 2.75 16.01
CA CYS A 46 -3.99 1.40 15.57
C CYS A 46 -5.16 0.44 15.84
N ARG A 47 -5.49 -0.43 14.87
CA ARG A 47 -6.58 -1.41 15.01
C ARG A 47 -6.33 -2.47 16.09
N GLY A 48 -5.06 -2.74 16.41
CA GLY A 48 -4.70 -3.72 17.43
C GLY A 48 -4.67 -3.13 18.84
N CYS A 49 -3.92 -2.04 19.03
CA CYS A 49 -3.64 -1.50 20.37
C CYS A 49 -4.26 -0.12 20.66
N SER A 50 -5.05 0.44 19.74
CA SER A 50 -5.69 1.76 19.85
C SER A 50 -4.76 2.97 20.00
N LYS A 51 -3.44 2.76 20.05
CA LYS A 51 -2.44 3.84 20.09
C LYS A 51 -2.60 4.72 18.86
N LYS A 52 -2.72 6.04 19.06
CA LYS A 52 -2.78 7.02 17.97
C LYS A 52 -1.39 7.18 17.35
N VAL A 53 -1.27 6.88 16.06
CA VAL A 53 -0.02 6.96 15.29
C VAL A 53 -0.28 7.76 14.02
N THR A 54 0.73 8.50 13.54
CA THR A 54 0.60 9.18 12.24
C THR A 54 0.49 8.17 11.12
N LEU A 55 -0.28 8.45 10.06
CA LEU A 55 -0.44 7.51 8.95
C LEU A 55 0.90 7.15 8.31
N ALA A 56 1.81 8.12 8.19
CA ALA A 56 3.17 7.90 7.69
C ALA A 56 3.96 6.84 8.48
N LYS A 57 3.70 6.70 9.80
CA LYS A 57 4.39 5.74 10.68
C LYS A 57 3.58 4.47 10.96
N MET A 58 2.34 4.40 10.48
CA MET A 58 1.41 3.30 10.81
C MET A 58 1.93 1.95 10.35
N ARG A 59 2.58 1.87 9.16
CA ARG A 59 3.13 0.61 8.63
C ARG A 59 4.22 0.03 9.55
N SER A 60 5.18 0.85 9.96
CA SER A 60 6.26 0.45 10.89
C SER A 60 5.73 0.13 12.30
N HIS A 61 4.65 0.79 12.71
CA HIS A 61 3.98 0.45 13.96
C HIS A 61 3.30 -0.92 13.86
N VAL A 62 2.55 -1.19 12.80
CA VAL A 62 1.85 -2.47 12.59
C VAL A 62 2.81 -3.65 12.60
N SER A 63 3.98 -3.53 11.95
CA SER A 63 4.97 -4.61 11.92
C SER A 63 5.55 -4.98 13.30
N SER A 64 5.50 -4.07 14.27
CA SER A 64 5.99 -4.26 15.64
C SER A 64 4.87 -4.32 16.69
N CYS A 65 3.60 -4.23 16.29
CA CYS A 65 2.47 -4.22 17.22
C CYS A 65 2.02 -5.65 17.54
N ALA A 66 2.34 -6.13 18.75
CA ALA A 66 1.94 -7.46 19.22
C ALA A 66 0.43 -7.72 19.11
N LYS A 67 -0.41 -6.71 19.41
CA LYS A 67 -1.88 -6.85 19.29
C LYS A 67 -2.35 -6.99 17.84
N VAL A 68 -1.67 -6.39 16.87
CA VAL A 68 -1.99 -6.61 15.45
C VAL A 68 -1.50 -7.99 15.01
N GLN A 69 -0.32 -8.42 15.44
CA GLN A 69 0.21 -9.75 15.14
C GLN A 69 -0.68 -10.87 15.69
N GLU A 70 -1.17 -10.73 16.92
CA GLU A 70 -2.15 -11.64 17.54
C GLU A 70 -3.43 -11.75 16.69
N GLN A 71 -3.97 -10.62 16.23
CA GLN A 71 -5.15 -10.62 15.34
C GLN A 71 -4.87 -11.30 13.99
N MET A 72 -3.71 -11.05 13.38
CA MET A 72 -3.33 -11.67 12.11
C MET A 72 -3.11 -13.18 12.24
N ALA A 73 -2.58 -13.65 13.37
CA ALA A 73 -2.44 -15.08 13.65
C ALA A 73 -3.80 -15.79 13.80
N ASN A 74 -4.82 -15.07 14.26
CA ASN A 74 -6.18 -15.57 14.39
C ASN A 74 -7.01 -15.45 13.10
N CYS A 75 -6.49 -14.81 12.04
CA CYS A 75 -7.18 -14.79 10.75
C CYS A 75 -7.23 -16.21 10.16
N PRO A 76 -8.40 -16.68 9.67
CA PRO A 76 -8.48 -17.96 8.99
C PRO A 76 -7.55 -17.93 7.78
N LYS A 77 -6.61 -18.87 7.75
CA LYS A 77 -5.75 -19.04 6.58
C LYS A 77 -6.62 -19.53 5.43
N PHE A 78 -6.58 -18.83 4.30
CA PHE A 78 -7.19 -19.33 3.09
C PHE A 78 -6.49 -20.65 2.72
N VAL A 79 -7.24 -21.75 2.76
CA VAL A 79 -6.79 -23.05 2.28
C VAL A 79 -7.56 -23.28 0.98
N PRO A 80 -6.88 -23.43 -0.17
CA PRO A 80 -7.55 -23.82 -1.40
C PRO A 80 -8.37 -25.08 -1.15
N VAL A 81 -9.66 -25.03 -1.49
CA VAL A 81 -10.60 -26.15 -1.27
C VAL A 81 -10.18 -27.39 -2.08
N VAL A 82 -9.34 -27.20 -3.10
CA VAL A 82 -8.84 -28.26 -3.99
C VAL A 82 -7.37 -27.98 -4.33
N PRO A 83 -6.50 -29.00 -4.39
CA PRO A 83 -5.20 -28.88 -5.03
C PRO A 83 -5.40 -28.43 -6.48
N THR A 84 -4.96 -27.22 -6.81
CA THR A 84 -5.01 -26.74 -8.18
C THR A 84 -3.92 -27.43 -9.00
N SER A 85 -4.31 -28.06 -10.11
CA SER A 85 -3.37 -28.63 -11.10
C SER A 85 -2.71 -27.56 -11.98
N GLN A 86 -2.94 -26.27 -11.71
CA GLN A 86 -2.26 -25.21 -12.45
C GLN A 86 -0.79 -25.17 -12.05
N PRO A 87 0.14 -25.15 -13.03
CA PRO A 87 1.53 -24.86 -12.73
C PRO A 87 1.64 -23.49 -12.08
N ILE A 88 2.49 -23.38 -11.07
CA ILE A 88 2.82 -22.11 -10.41
C ILE A 88 3.40 -21.18 -11.50
N PRO A 89 2.84 -19.97 -11.70
CA PRO A 89 3.37 -18.99 -12.65
C PRO A 89 4.81 -18.56 -12.34
#